data_AF-A0A1H6Y9F8-F1
#
_entry.id   AF-A0A1H6Y9F8-F1
#
_cell.length_a   1.000
_cell.length_b   1.000
_cell.length_c   1.000
_cell.angle_alpha   90.00
_cell.angle_beta   90.00
_cell.angle_gamma   90.00
#
_symmetry.space_group_name_H-M   'P 1'
#
loop_
_entity.id
_entity.type
_entity.pdbx_description
1 polymer ?
#
loop_
_entity_poly.entity_id
_entity_poly.type
_entity_poly.pdbx_seq_one_letter_code
_entity_poly.pdbx_strand_id
1 'polypeptide(L)'
;MSEVVELDDFKEDLKVINDKLDILTKQLEKENDLKNRNRFTPEKVMAERDIQRIFMTNGSDVSMFLTEWQTMTKEAKQEFIAKYIESLTFEKDDRYSNGIHLIDIKLKSLFTEKVDRLSELGLSQVPIEFISNNESVILNVSYPLKESQVKEYMKEFKNIKGIKLHIHPTFNYSFKDMPNEIVFDLDINEKVLKLIPIIKDIDNPENISNKFKLGIITSTIKTI
;
A
#
# COMPACT_ATOMS: atom_id res chain seq x y z
N MET A 1 26.26 -60.24 -19.09
CA MET A 1 24.85 -60.52 -19.39
C MET A 1 24.27 -59.20 -19.89
N SER A 2 23.94 -59.13 -21.18
CA SER A 2 23.26 -57.96 -21.72
C SER A 2 21.78 -58.11 -21.37
N GLU A 3 21.33 -57.31 -20.41
CA GLU A 3 19.93 -57.21 -20.02
C GLU A 3 19.19 -56.59 -21.22
N VAL A 4 18.48 -57.44 -21.97
CA VAL A 4 17.68 -57.00 -23.11
C VAL A 4 16.45 -56.36 -22.52
N VAL A 5 16.39 -55.02 -22.56
CA VAL A 5 15.24 -54.26 -22.08
C VAL A 5 14.04 -54.61 -22.96
N GLU A 6 12.97 -55.12 -22.34
CA GLU A 6 11.75 -55.53 -23.03
C GLU A 6 11.03 -54.28 -23.56
N LEU A 7 10.45 -54.40 -24.76
CA LEU A 7 9.75 -53.29 -25.43
C LEU A 7 8.55 -52.77 -24.64
N ASP A 8 8.03 -53.59 -23.72
CA ASP A 8 6.92 -53.25 -22.84
C ASP A 8 7.36 -52.40 -21.64
N ASP A 9 8.58 -52.58 -21.11
CA ASP A 9 9.15 -51.70 -20.07
C ASP A 9 9.27 -50.26 -20.59
N PHE A 10 9.68 -50.08 -21.84
CA PHE A 10 9.74 -48.76 -22.48
C PHE A 10 8.36 -48.09 -22.63
N LYS A 11 7.31 -48.88 -22.91
CA LYS A 11 5.94 -48.34 -23.02
C LYS A 11 5.41 -47.91 -21.67
N GLU A 12 5.71 -48.67 -20.63
CA GLU A 12 5.30 -48.36 -19.26
C GLU A 12 6.01 -47.10 -18.76
N ASP A 13 7.31 -46.97 -19.00
CA ASP A 13 8.08 -45.76 -18.71
C ASP A 13 7.58 -44.54 -19.49
N LEU A 14 7.29 -44.69 -20.79
CA LEU A 14 6.71 -43.60 -21.60
C LEU A 14 5.34 -43.14 -21.07
N LYS A 15 4.52 -44.08 -20.60
CA LYS A 15 3.23 -43.77 -19.99
C LYS A 15 3.41 -42.98 -18.69
N VAL A 16 4.31 -43.42 -17.82
CA VAL A 16 4.65 -42.72 -16.57
C VAL A 16 5.21 -41.32 -16.84
N ILE A 17 6.05 -41.16 -17.87
CA ILE A 17 6.59 -39.86 -18.29
C ILE A 17 5.46 -38.94 -18.76
N ASN A 18 4.56 -39.43 -19.62
CA ASN A 18 3.43 -38.64 -20.11
C ASN A 18 2.47 -38.23 -18.99
N ASP A 19 2.15 -39.14 -18.08
CA ASP A 19 1.29 -38.83 -16.93
C ASP A 19 1.91 -37.75 -16.02
N LYS A 20 3.23 -37.81 -15.79
CA LYS A 20 3.96 -36.75 -15.06
C LYS A 20 3.97 -35.42 -15.81
N LEU A 21 4.17 -35.45 -17.13
CA LEU A 21 4.12 -34.27 -17.99
C LEU A 21 2.74 -33.59 -17.94
N ASP A 22 1.68 -34.40 -17.94
CA ASP A 22 0.31 -33.92 -17.88
C ASP A 22 -0.02 -33.29 -16.52
N ILE A 23 0.48 -33.88 -15.43
CA ILE A 23 0.40 -33.30 -14.07
C ILE A 23 1.16 -31.97 -14.00
N LEU A 24 2.40 -31.93 -14.49
CA LEU A 24 3.23 -30.71 -14.48
C LEU A 24 2.62 -29.59 -15.33
N THR A 25 2.02 -29.95 -16.47
CA THR A 25 1.33 -28.98 -17.34
C THR A 25 0.11 -28.39 -16.65
N LYS A 26 -0.73 -29.23 -16.01
CA LYS A 26 -1.88 -28.76 -15.21
C LYS A 26 -1.45 -27.91 -14.02
N GLN A 27 -0.33 -28.25 -13.36
CA GLN A 27 0.24 -27.43 -12.28
C GLN A 27 0.73 -26.07 -12.79
N LEU A 28 1.42 -26.04 -13.93
CA LEU A 28 1.90 -24.82 -14.57
C LEU A 28 0.74 -23.91 -15.01
N GLU A 29 -0.30 -24.48 -15.61
CA GLU A 29 -1.52 -23.75 -15.98
C GLU A 29 -2.22 -23.16 -14.75
N LYS A 30 -2.35 -23.95 -13.66
CA LYS A 30 -2.92 -23.47 -12.40
C LYS A 30 -2.07 -22.36 -11.78
N GLU A 31 -0.75 -22.47 -11.78
CA GLU A 31 0.15 -21.40 -11.35
C GLU A 31 -0.01 -20.14 -12.20
N ASN A 32 -0.08 -20.29 -13.52
CA ASN A 32 -0.24 -19.16 -14.44
C ASN A 32 -1.61 -18.50 -14.29
N ASP A 33 -2.68 -19.27 -14.07
CA ASP A 33 -4.02 -18.75 -13.81
C ASP A 33 -4.06 -18.02 -12.45
N LEU A 34 -3.41 -18.56 -11.41
CA LEU A 34 -3.24 -17.86 -10.12
C LEU A 34 -2.43 -16.57 -10.27
N LYS A 35 -1.33 -16.58 -11.03
CA LYS A 35 -0.53 -15.39 -11.35
C LYS A 35 -1.32 -14.34 -12.15
N ASN A 36 -2.27 -14.77 -12.99
CA ASN A 36 -3.07 -13.88 -13.81
C ASN A 36 -4.32 -13.33 -13.10
N ARG A 37 -5.02 -14.13 -12.29
CA ARG A 37 -6.21 -13.71 -11.53
C ARG A 37 -5.86 -12.85 -10.31
N ASN A 38 -4.72 -13.12 -9.67
CA ASN A 38 -4.24 -12.40 -8.49
C ASN A 38 -3.06 -11.47 -8.82
N ARG A 39 -3.15 -10.67 -9.89
CA ARG A 39 -2.19 -9.57 -10.08
C ARG A 39 -2.46 -8.48 -9.04
N PHE A 40 -1.90 -8.66 -7.85
CA PHE A 40 -1.75 -7.60 -6.86
C PHE A 40 -0.61 -6.69 -7.33
N THR A 41 -0.94 -5.73 -8.18
CA THR A 41 -0.02 -4.61 -8.43
C THR A 41 -0.13 -3.63 -7.25
N PRO A 42 0.98 -3.00 -6.82
CA PRO A 42 0.91 -1.95 -5.82
C PRO A 42 -0.14 -0.88 -6.15
N GLU A 43 -0.25 -0.52 -7.42
CA GLU A 43 -1.19 0.49 -7.91
C GLU A 43 -2.64 0.09 -7.74
N LYS A 44 -2.97 -1.19 -7.98
CA LYS A 44 -4.31 -1.73 -7.75
C LYS A 44 -4.66 -1.73 -6.26
N VAL A 45 -3.74 -2.16 -5.41
CA VAL A 45 -3.94 -2.15 -3.95
C VAL A 45 -4.13 -0.71 -3.44
N MET A 46 -3.32 0.24 -3.92
CA MET A 46 -3.49 1.66 -3.61
C MET A 46 -4.86 2.17 -4.03
N ALA A 47 -5.29 1.86 -5.26
CA ALA A 47 -6.56 2.32 -5.78
C ALA A 47 -7.72 1.74 -4.98
N GLU A 48 -7.75 0.43 -4.73
CA GLU A 48 -8.78 -0.23 -3.93
C GLU A 48 -8.89 0.37 -2.53
N ARG A 49 -7.75 0.59 -1.84
CA ARG A 49 -7.73 1.26 -0.53
C ARG A 49 -8.32 2.66 -0.61
N ASP A 50 -7.88 3.45 -1.58
CA ASP A 50 -8.32 4.85 -1.69
C ASP A 50 -9.80 4.93 -2.09
N ILE A 51 -10.30 4.00 -2.91
CA ILE A 51 -11.74 3.84 -3.24
C ILE A 51 -12.54 3.55 -1.98
N GLN A 52 -12.10 2.57 -1.17
CA GLN A 52 -12.76 2.23 0.08
C GLN A 52 -12.87 3.46 0.97
N ARG A 53 -11.80 4.27 1.09
CA ARG A 53 -11.84 5.54 1.84
C ARG A 53 -12.81 6.58 1.31
N ILE A 54 -13.05 6.65 -0.01
CA ILE A 54 -14.06 7.56 -0.54
C ILE A 54 -15.45 7.18 -0.03
N PHE A 55 -15.75 5.88 0.01
CA PHE A 55 -17.05 5.36 0.45
C PHE A 55 -17.16 5.20 1.97
N MET A 56 -16.04 5.16 2.68
CA MET A 56 -15.96 5.09 4.13
C MET A 56 -16.03 6.50 4.73
N THR A 57 -17.25 7.02 4.85
CA THR A 57 -17.53 8.25 5.60
C THR A 57 -17.11 8.11 7.07
N ASN A 58 -16.07 8.86 7.47
CA ASN A 58 -15.67 9.27 8.82
C ASN A 58 -15.27 8.16 9.82
N GLY A 59 -14.00 8.15 10.23
CA GLY A 59 -13.51 7.47 11.45
C GLY A 59 -13.49 5.93 11.43
N SER A 60 -14.01 5.30 10.38
CA SER A 60 -14.22 3.85 10.32
C SER A 60 -12.95 3.02 10.24
N ASP A 61 -11.84 3.59 9.72
CA ASP A 61 -10.57 2.87 9.61
C ASP A 61 -10.06 2.47 11.01
N VAL A 62 -10.01 3.43 11.93
CA VAL A 62 -9.59 3.16 13.31
C VAL A 62 -10.59 2.25 14.02
N SER A 63 -11.91 2.48 13.86
CA SER A 63 -12.90 1.61 14.50
C SER A 63 -12.86 0.17 13.98
N MET A 64 -12.56 -0.04 12.70
CA MET A 64 -12.41 -1.38 12.11
C MET A 64 -11.20 -2.09 12.71
N PHE A 65 -10.02 -1.45 12.74
CA PHE A 65 -8.84 -2.05 13.38
C PHE A 65 -9.05 -2.28 14.88
N LEU A 66 -9.73 -1.37 15.57
CA LEU A 66 -10.09 -1.55 16.99
C LEU A 66 -11.07 -2.70 17.18
N THR A 67 -12.03 -2.88 16.28
CA THR A 67 -12.99 -3.99 16.33
C THR A 67 -12.29 -5.32 16.07
N GLU A 68 -11.47 -5.40 15.02
CA GLU A 68 -10.64 -6.57 14.75
C GLU A 68 -9.77 -6.90 15.96
N TRP A 69 -9.05 -5.92 16.49
CA TRP A 69 -8.27 -6.07 17.71
C TRP A 69 -9.12 -6.57 18.88
N GLN A 70 -10.29 -5.98 19.14
CA GLN A 70 -11.17 -6.42 20.23
C GLN A 70 -11.63 -7.87 20.07
N THR A 71 -11.91 -8.30 18.84
CA THR A 71 -12.35 -9.67 18.52
C THR A 71 -11.23 -10.72 18.51
N MET A 72 -9.95 -10.31 18.41
CA MET A 72 -8.82 -11.24 18.47
C MET A 72 -8.70 -11.90 19.84
N THR A 73 -8.36 -13.19 19.84
CA THR A 73 -8.04 -13.95 21.05
C THR A 73 -6.80 -13.38 21.75
N LYS A 74 -6.63 -13.71 23.03
CA LYS A 74 -5.46 -13.29 23.81
C LYS A 74 -4.16 -13.78 23.15
N GLU A 75 -4.16 -15.01 22.67
CA GLU A 75 -3.01 -15.66 22.02
C GLU A 75 -2.67 -14.94 20.71
N ALA A 76 -3.67 -14.62 19.88
CA ALA A 76 -3.46 -13.88 18.63
C ALA A 76 -2.92 -12.47 18.87
N LYS A 77 -3.40 -11.78 19.93
CA LYS A 77 -2.85 -10.48 20.34
C LYS A 77 -1.40 -10.59 20.79
N GLN A 78 -1.07 -11.60 21.59
CA GLN A 78 0.29 -11.85 22.05
C GLN A 78 1.22 -12.17 20.90
N GLU A 79 0.80 -13.02 19.95
CA GLU A 79 1.57 -13.31 18.74
C GLU A 79 1.79 -12.06 17.90
N PHE A 80 0.74 -11.26 17.69
CA PHE A 80 0.84 -10.00 16.95
C PHE A 80 1.85 -9.04 17.58
N ILE A 81 1.75 -8.81 18.90
CA ILE A 81 2.70 -7.97 19.64
C ILE A 81 4.11 -8.55 19.52
N ALA A 82 4.29 -9.84 19.79
CA ALA A 82 5.61 -10.49 19.74
C ALA A 82 6.23 -10.49 18.34
N LYS A 83 5.42 -10.42 17.28
CA LYS A 83 5.90 -10.40 15.90
C LYS A 83 6.51 -9.06 15.50
N TYR A 84 5.99 -7.94 16.03
CA TYR A 84 6.33 -6.60 15.55
C TYR A 84 6.93 -5.68 16.61
N ILE A 85 6.67 -5.92 17.89
CA ILE A 85 7.15 -5.10 19.00
C ILE A 85 8.32 -5.82 19.69
N GLU A 86 9.44 -5.11 19.84
CA GLU A 86 10.63 -5.58 20.52
C GLU A 86 10.53 -5.34 22.03
N SER A 87 10.17 -4.12 22.43
CA SER A 87 9.95 -3.76 23.83
C SER A 87 8.98 -2.60 23.99
N LEU A 88 8.30 -2.55 25.13
CA LEU A 88 7.46 -1.44 25.57
C LEU A 88 8.01 -0.90 26.89
N THR A 89 8.19 0.40 26.99
CA THR A 89 8.65 1.06 28.23
C THR A 89 7.47 1.77 28.86
N PHE A 90 7.22 1.47 30.14
CA PHE A 90 6.15 2.07 30.91
C PHE A 90 6.68 2.77 32.14
N GLU A 91 6.01 3.86 32.54
CA GLU A 91 6.19 4.49 33.84
C GLU A 91 4.91 4.40 34.66
N LYS A 92 5.08 4.49 35.98
CA LYS A 92 3.94 4.66 36.87
C LYS A 92 3.46 6.10 36.77
N ASP A 93 2.19 6.29 36.47
CA ASP A 93 1.56 7.60 36.42
C ASP A 93 0.11 7.49 36.91
N ASP A 94 -0.13 8.00 38.11
CA ASP A 94 -1.43 7.94 38.80
C ASP A 94 -2.49 8.84 38.10
N ARG A 95 -2.13 9.63 37.08
CA ARG A 95 -3.07 10.37 36.22
C ARG A 95 -3.82 9.46 35.24
N TYR A 96 -3.28 8.29 34.90
CA TYR A 96 -3.92 7.33 34.01
C TYR A 96 -4.74 6.31 34.80
N SER A 97 -5.89 5.88 34.25
CA SER A 97 -6.85 5.00 34.95
C SER A 97 -6.29 3.64 35.35
N ASN A 98 -5.23 3.19 34.71
CA ASN A 98 -4.51 1.94 34.98
C ASN A 98 -3.22 2.17 35.79
N GLY A 99 -2.90 3.41 36.17
CA GLY A 99 -1.68 3.78 36.90
C GLY A 99 -0.38 3.63 36.09
N ILE A 100 -0.48 3.42 34.78
CA ILE A 100 0.66 3.10 33.91
C ILE A 100 0.58 3.91 32.62
N HIS A 101 1.64 4.64 32.31
CA HIS A 101 1.79 5.43 31.08
C HIS A 101 2.84 4.79 30.17
N LEU A 102 2.51 4.65 28.87
CA LEU A 102 3.42 4.14 27.85
C LEU A 102 4.35 5.26 27.38
N ILE A 103 5.65 5.12 27.63
CA ILE A 103 6.66 6.13 27.29
C ILE A 103 7.26 5.87 25.92
N ASP A 104 7.56 4.61 25.62
CA ASP A 104 8.33 4.25 24.43
C ASP A 104 7.90 2.88 23.88
N ILE A 105 7.95 2.77 22.56
CA ILE A 105 7.69 1.54 21.82
C ILE A 105 8.88 1.29 20.90
N LYS A 106 9.62 0.21 21.14
CA LYS A 106 10.64 -0.26 20.21
C LYS A 106 10.05 -1.31 19.30
N LEU A 107 10.11 -1.07 18.00
CA LEU A 107 9.63 -1.97 16.96
C LEU A 107 10.77 -2.86 16.47
N LYS A 108 10.46 -4.11 16.14
CA LYS A 108 11.46 -5.03 15.59
C LYS A 108 11.90 -4.56 14.21
N SER A 109 13.16 -4.83 13.86
CA SER A 109 13.72 -4.52 12.54
C SER A 109 12.86 -5.06 11.38
N LEU A 110 12.28 -6.26 11.54
CA LEU A 110 11.38 -6.87 10.56
C LEU A 110 10.14 -6.00 10.27
N PHE A 111 9.63 -5.27 11.26
CA PHE A 111 8.54 -4.34 11.03
C PHE A 111 8.99 -3.19 10.13
N THR A 112 10.12 -2.56 10.49
CA THR A 112 10.70 -1.45 9.73
C THR A 112 11.01 -1.86 8.29
N GLU A 113 11.66 -3.01 8.09
CA GLU A 113 11.96 -3.57 6.76
C GLU A 113 10.69 -3.73 5.90
N LYS A 114 9.59 -4.20 6.50
CA LYS A 114 8.32 -4.32 5.78
C LYS A 114 7.70 -2.98 5.43
N VAL A 115 7.76 -2.00 6.34
CA VAL A 115 7.27 -0.65 6.09
C VAL A 115 8.09 0.04 5.01
N ASP A 116 9.41 -0.12 5.04
CA ASP A 116 10.32 0.44 4.03
C ASP A 116 9.99 -0.15 2.66
N ARG A 117 9.86 -1.48 2.57
CA ARG A 117 9.48 -2.15 1.31
C ARG A 117 8.11 -1.71 0.79
N LEU A 118 7.12 -1.51 1.67
CA LEU A 118 5.82 -0.96 1.27
C LEU A 118 5.95 0.48 0.77
N SER A 119 6.82 1.27 1.40
CA SER A 119 7.09 2.66 1.02
C SER A 119 7.77 2.77 -0.33
N GLU A 120 8.79 1.94 -0.59
CA GLU A 120 9.44 1.84 -1.91
C GLU A 120 8.45 1.49 -3.03
N LEU A 121 7.43 0.69 -2.72
CA LEU A 121 6.35 0.35 -3.64
C LEU A 121 5.27 1.44 -3.74
N GLY A 122 5.39 2.55 -2.99
CA GLY A 122 4.42 3.64 -2.98
C GLY A 122 3.16 3.38 -2.13
N LEU A 123 3.12 2.25 -1.42
CA LEU A 123 1.93 1.79 -0.70
C LEU A 123 1.74 2.49 0.64
N SER A 124 2.76 3.17 1.17
CA SER A 124 2.65 3.89 2.44
C SER A 124 2.13 5.32 2.24
N GLN A 125 1.39 5.79 3.25
CA GLN A 125 0.87 7.14 3.31
C GLN A 125 0.94 7.64 4.75
N VAL A 126 1.17 8.93 4.92
CA VAL A 126 1.23 9.58 6.22
C VAL A 126 0.12 10.64 6.29
N PRO A 127 -0.74 10.63 7.31
CA PRO A 127 -1.66 11.72 7.55
C PRO A 127 -0.86 12.95 8.04
N ILE A 128 -1.01 14.07 7.35
CA ILE A 128 -0.36 15.34 7.67
C ILE A 128 -1.45 16.40 7.84
N GLU A 129 -1.29 17.23 8.86
CA GLU A 129 -2.16 18.37 9.11
C GLU A 129 -1.76 19.56 8.23
N PHE A 130 -2.73 20.12 7.50
CA PHE A 130 -2.58 21.31 6.67
C PHE A 130 -3.56 22.37 7.11
N ILE A 131 -3.19 23.64 6.94
CA ILE A 131 -4.12 24.76 7.09
C ILE A 131 -4.71 25.08 5.72
N SER A 132 -6.01 24.91 5.57
CA SER A 132 -6.76 25.26 4.36
C SER A 132 -7.91 26.18 4.75
N ASN A 133 -8.00 27.37 4.14
CA ASN A 133 -9.02 28.37 4.46
C ASN A 133 -9.15 28.68 5.98
N ASN A 134 -8.02 28.74 6.69
CA ASN A 134 -7.92 28.92 8.14
C ASN A 134 -8.49 27.79 8.99
N GLU A 135 -8.81 26.64 8.40
CA GLU A 135 -9.20 25.43 9.11
C GLU A 135 -8.10 24.37 9.00
N SER A 136 -7.94 23.60 10.09
CA SER A 136 -7.05 22.43 10.09
C SER A 136 -7.72 21.28 9.36
N VAL A 137 -7.02 20.73 8.38
CA VAL A 137 -7.45 19.58 7.59
C VAL A 137 -6.34 18.53 7.59
N ILE A 138 -6.68 17.31 7.99
CA ILE A 138 -5.77 16.17 7.88
C ILE A 138 -5.88 15.59 6.48
N LEU A 139 -4.76 15.58 5.74
CA LEU A 139 -4.67 14.99 4.41
C LEU A 139 -3.63 13.87 4.39
N ASN A 140 -3.96 12.78 3.71
CA ASN A 140 -2.99 11.72 3.47
C ASN A 140 -2.00 12.17 2.39
N VAL A 141 -0.72 12.10 2.71
CA VAL A 141 0.38 12.32 1.76
C VAL A 141 1.01 10.97 1.47
N SER A 142 1.02 10.59 0.19
CA SER A 142 1.64 9.34 -0.23
C SER A 142 3.15 9.43 -0.23
N TYR A 143 3.82 8.30 -0.03
CA TYR A 143 5.24 8.21 -0.37
C TYR A 143 5.44 8.57 -1.86
N PRO A 144 6.57 9.21 -2.24
CA PRO A 144 6.79 9.61 -3.63
C PRO A 144 6.58 8.47 -4.63
N LEU A 145 5.78 8.74 -5.66
CA LEU A 145 5.47 7.79 -6.73
C LEU A 145 6.21 8.16 -8.02
N LYS A 146 6.66 7.16 -8.77
CA LYS A 146 7.19 7.39 -10.11
C LYS A 146 6.08 7.78 -11.09
N GLU A 147 6.41 8.55 -12.13
CA GLU A 147 5.45 8.95 -13.17
C GLU A 147 4.73 7.75 -13.82
N SER A 148 5.43 6.63 -14.03
CA SER A 148 4.84 5.36 -14.50
C SER A 148 3.83 4.77 -13.51
N GLN A 149 4.15 4.75 -12.23
CA GLN A 149 3.25 4.24 -11.17
C GLN A 149 1.99 5.10 -11.07
N VAL A 150 2.12 6.44 -11.16
CA VAL A 150 0.96 7.34 -11.16
C VAL A 150 0.05 7.04 -12.36
N LYS A 151 0.62 6.79 -13.55
CA LYS A 151 -0.17 6.43 -14.74
C LYS A 151 -0.92 5.12 -14.55
N GLU A 152 -0.27 4.07 -14.05
CA GLU A 152 -0.92 2.78 -13.78
C GLU A 152 -2.00 2.92 -12.69
N TYR A 153 -1.71 3.61 -11.60
CA TYR A 153 -2.68 3.93 -10.53
C TYR A 153 -3.92 4.66 -11.09
N MET A 154 -3.74 5.63 -11.98
CA MET A 154 -4.87 6.32 -12.61
C MET A 154 -5.68 5.44 -13.57
N LYS A 155 -5.12 4.33 -14.10
CA LYS A 155 -5.90 3.39 -14.91
C LYS A 155 -6.95 2.65 -14.09
N GLU A 156 -6.66 2.37 -12.82
CA GLU A 156 -7.58 1.67 -11.92
C GLU A 156 -8.86 2.49 -11.66
N PHE A 157 -8.79 3.82 -11.75
CA PHE A 157 -9.95 4.71 -11.60
C PHE A 157 -10.74 4.97 -12.87
N LYS A 158 -10.33 4.45 -14.04
CA LYS A 158 -11.00 4.75 -15.32
C LYS A 158 -12.51 4.49 -15.31
N ASN A 159 -12.95 3.49 -14.54
CA ASN A 159 -14.35 3.11 -14.45
C ASN A 159 -15.11 3.84 -13.33
N ILE A 160 -14.43 4.66 -12.53
CA ILE A 160 -15.02 5.38 -11.40
C ILE A 160 -15.17 6.85 -11.79
N LYS A 161 -16.42 7.29 -11.94
CA LYS A 161 -16.73 8.67 -12.29
C LYS A 161 -16.41 9.60 -11.11
N GLY A 162 -15.82 10.75 -11.44
CA GLY A 162 -15.61 11.84 -10.47
C GLY A 162 -14.25 11.85 -9.80
N ILE A 163 -13.36 10.88 -10.06
CA ILE A 163 -11.99 10.91 -9.56
C ILE A 163 -11.09 11.62 -10.58
N LYS A 164 -10.32 12.60 -10.11
CA LYS A 164 -9.41 13.39 -10.94
C LYS A 164 -8.03 13.49 -10.28
N LEU A 165 -7.00 13.56 -11.12
CA LEU A 165 -5.64 13.92 -10.73
C LEU A 165 -5.34 15.31 -11.26
N HIS A 166 -5.02 16.23 -10.36
CA HIS A 166 -4.52 17.55 -10.70
C HIS A 166 -3.03 17.62 -10.38
N ILE A 167 -2.20 17.87 -11.40
CA ILE A 167 -0.76 18.09 -11.23
C ILE A 167 -0.54 19.60 -11.17
N HIS A 168 0.11 20.06 -10.10
CA HIS A 168 0.40 21.48 -9.94
C HIS A 168 1.29 21.98 -11.09
N PRO A 169 0.91 23.05 -11.81
CA PRO A 169 1.53 23.42 -13.09
C PRO A 169 3.00 23.82 -12.96
N THR A 170 3.36 24.49 -11.86
CA THR A 170 4.70 25.07 -11.66
C THR A 170 5.47 24.48 -10.46
N PHE A 171 4.90 23.50 -9.75
CA PHE A 171 5.52 22.99 -8.54
C PHE A 171 6.71 22.10 -8.90
N ASN A 172 7.91 22.53 -8.53
CA ASN A 172 9.15 21.82 -8.80
C ASN A 172 10.20 22.19 -7.74
N TYR A 173 9.95 21.80 -6.50
CA TYR A 173 10.73 22.19 -5.33
C TYR A 173 11.34 21.00 -4.63
N SER A 174 12.49 21.23 -4.00
CA SER A 174 13.05 20.26 -3.06
C SER A 174 12.31 20.28 -1.73
N PHE A 175 12.43 19.21 -0.94
CA PHE A 175 11.92 19.25 0.44
C PHE A 175 12.51 20.40 1.28
N LYS A 176 13.74 20.84 0.97
CA LYS A 176 14.40 21.94 1.68
C LYS A 176 13.93 23.33 1.21
N ASP A 177 13.44 23.41 -0.02
CA ASP A 177 13.03 24.67 -0.67
C ASP A 177 11.50 24.73 -0.86
N MET A 178 10.75 23.95 -0.07
CA MET A 178 9.30 23.87 -0.19
C MET A 178 8.68 25.22 0.19
N PRO A 179 7.75 25.76 -0.62
CA PRO A 179 7.04 26.98 -0.25
C PRO A 179 6.14 26.70 0.97
N ASN A 180 5.93 27.73 1.79
CA ASN A 180 5.03 27.65 2.95
C ASN A 180 3.56 27.47 2.54
N GLU A 181 3.21 27.91 1.33
CA GLU A 181 1.85 27.86 0.79
C GLU A 181 1.86 27.22 -0.59
N ILE A 182 0.86 26.38 -0.85
CA ILE A 182 0.64 25.69 -2.11
C ILE A 182 -0.83 25.86 -2.47
N VAL A 183 -1.10 26.32 -3.69
CA VAL A 183 -2.46 26.61 -4.14
C VAL A 183 -2.83 25.66 -5.28
N PHE A 184 -3.98 25.01 -5.15
CA PHE A 184 -4.60 24.22 -6.21
C PHE A 184 -5.94 24.84 -6.58
N ASP A 185 -6.13 25.08 -7.87
CA ASP A 185 -7.41 25.54 -8.41
C ASP A 185 -8.34 24.32 -8.61
N LEU A 186 -9.19 24.05 -7.62
CA LEU A 186 -10.13 22.92 -7.62
C LEU A 186 -11.58 23.39 -7.81
N ASP A 187 -12.42 22.53 -8.39
CA ASP A 187 -13.86 22.77 -8.46
C ASP A 187 -14.46 22.74 -7.03
N ILE A 188 -15.49 23.57 -6.76
CA ILE A 188 -16.12 23.67 -5.42
C ILE A 188 -16.69 22.33 -4.89
N ASN A 189 -17.00 21.40 -5.79
CA ASN A 189 -17.57 20.10 -5.46
C ASN A 189 -16.50 18.99 -5.34
N GLU A 190 -15.23 19.32 -5.50
CA GLU A 190 -14.14 18.37 -5.37
C GLU A 190 -13.66 18.25 -3.93
N LYS A 191 -13.73 17.03 -3.40
CA LYS A 191 -13.13 16.67 -2.12
C LYS A 191 -11.74 16.09 -2.34
N VAL A 192 -10.75 16.62 -1.63
CA VAL A 192 -9.39 16.10 -1.65
C VAL A 192 -9.33 14.73 -0.97
N LEU A 193 -8.71 13.77 -1.65
CA LEU A 193 -8.46 12.43 -1.11
C LEU A 193 -7.05 12.30 -0.55
N LYS A 194 -6.05 12.71 -1.36
CA LYS A 194 -4.64 12.60 -1.00
C LYS A 194 -3.76 13.51 -1.86
N LEU A 195 -2.58 13.79 -1.34
CA LEU A 195 -1.46 14.40 -2.06
C LEU A 195 -0.46 13.33 -2.48
N ILE A 196 0.15 13.53 -3.65
CA ILE A 196 1.13 12.63 -4.25
C ILE A 196 2.35 13.44 -4.70
N PRO A 197 3.52 13.27 -4.05
CA PRO A 197 4.79 13.65 -4.63
C PRO A 197 5.10 12.75 -5.83
N ILE A 198 5.42 13.34 -6.99
CA ILE A 198 5.68 12.62 -8.24
C ILE A 198 7.13 12.84 -8.65
N ILE A 199 7.87 11.74 -8.73
CA ILE A 199 9.28 11.71 -9.16
C ILE A 199 9.41 11.12 -10.56
N LYS A 200 10.51 11.44 -11.24
CA LYS A 200 10.81 10.84 -12.54
C LYS A 200 11.09 9.35 -12.38
N ASP A 201 10.87 8.57 -13.45
CA ASP A 201 11.11 7.13 -13.50
C ASP A 201 12.59 6.71 -13.39
N ILE A 202 13.52 7.61 -13.02
CA ILE A 202 14.96 7.32 -12.97
C ILE A 202 15.24 6.31 -11.84
N ASP A 203 16.00 5.26 -12.15
CA ASP A 203 16.24 4.09 -11.29
C ASP A 203 17.12 4.32 -10.05
N ASN A 204 17.56 5.57 -9.80
CA ASN A 204 18.44 5.87 -8.69
C ASN A 204 17.73 6.76 -7.64
N PRO A 205 17.23 6.18 -6.52
CA PRO A 205 16.63 6.95 -5.42
C PRO A 205 17.62 7.95 -4.79
N GLU A 206 18.93 7.75 -4.97
CA GLU A 206 19.97 8.67 -4.49
C GLU A 206 20.22 9.86 -5.44
N ASN A 207 19.72 9.81 -6.68
CA ASN A 207 19.93 10.86 -7.68
C ASN A 207 18.65 11.64 -8.00
N ILE A 208 17.78 11.75 -6.99
CA ILE A 208 16.74 12.78 -6.98
C ILE A 208 17.50 14.09 -6.81
N SER A 209 17.78 14.79 -7.92
CA SER A 209 17.72 16.26 -7.89
C SER A 209 16.45 16.56 -7.11
N ASN A 210 16.56 16.98 -5.84
CA ASN A 210 15.55 16.83 -4.77
C ASN A 210 14.12 17.33 -5.10
N LYS A 211 13.93 17.88 -6.30
CA LYS A 211 12.71 18.42 -6.85
C LYS A 211 11.77 17.34 -7.35
N PHE A 212 10.51 17.46 -6.95
CA PHE A 212 9.41 16.62 -7.40
C PHE A 212 8.24 17.49 -7.86
N LYS A 213 7.36 16.91 -8.68
CA LYS A 213 6.07 17.53 -9.01
C LYS A 213 5.07 17.15 -7.94
N LEU A 214 4.12 18.02 -7.63
CA LEU A 214 3.06 17.71 -6.68
C LEU A 214 1.75 17.46 -7.41
N GLY A 215 1.12 16.33 -7.13
CA GLY A 215 -0.22 15.98 -7.58
C GLY A 215 -1.21 15.92 -6.41
N ILE A 216 -2.47 16.20 -6.69
CA ILE A 216 -3.58 16.00 -5.75
C ILE A 216 -4.66 15.16 -6.42
N ILE A 217 -5.17 14.17 -5.71
CA ILE A 217 -6.30 13.35 -6.15
C ILE A 217 -7.55 13.90 -5.49
N THR A 218 -8.57 14.17 -6.30
CA THR A 218 -9.87 14.64 -5.84
C THR A 218 -10.98 13.69 -6.27
N SER A 219 -12.10 13.76 -5.56
CA SER A 219 -13.34 13.04 -5.85
C SER A 219 -14.53 13.98 -5.81
N THR A 220 -15.44 13.87 -6.77
CA THR A 220 -16.71 14.61 -6.83
C THR A 220 -17.92 13.75 -6.45
N ILE A 221 -17.73 12.64 -5.73
CA ILE A 221 -18.84 11.73 -5.43
C ILE A 221 -19.88 12.46 -4.58
N LYS A 222 -21.06 12.66 -5.18
CA LYS A 222 -22.25 13.15 -4.47
C LYS A 222 -22.63 12.07 -3.46
N THR A 223 -22.55 12.38 -2.17
CA THR A 223 -23.19 11.59 -1.13
C THR A 223 -24.68 11.49 -1.50
N ILE A 224 -25.16 10.29 -1.79
CA ILE A 224 -26.59 9.99 -2.00
C ILE A 224 -27.27 9.97 -0.64
#